data_AF-A0A486NLN6-F1
#
_entry.id   AF-A0A486NLN6-F1
#
_cell.length_a   1.000
_cell.length_b   1.000
_cell.length_c   1.000
_cell.angle_alpha   90.00
_cell.angle_beta   90.00
_cell.angle_gamma   90.00
#
_symmetry.space_group_name_H-M   'P 1'
#
loop_
_entity.id
_entity.type
_entity.pdbx_description
1 polymer ?
#
loop_
_entity_poly.entity_id
_entity_poly.type
_entity_poly.pdbx_seq_one_letter_code
_entity_poly.pdbx_strand_id
1 'polypeptide(L)'
;MVISLNQGGIKTDGRGLRAANIFTRQVLTAHSLNKLLPVLRNGDDPDMAVWDLTTIALLSRSIMENFQALFFYGTEIISEEEADLRFHILQKDRNYKWRDIRVKADEPVETLEEFTTGLLEQQARIVNHEFYSSLSKGQKNSLKNRSEMYYSKAEFEARCPRLANIGLSHQLLSNLAHPLPLAIERIDELKGRGTPNDADINLAIFSLNVATDCLIGSIEEMGIKFADNIGVPYRSLIQELAKYPELT
;
A
#
# COMPACT_ATOMS: atom_id res chain seq x y z
N MET A 1 11.10 -24.35 7.34
CA MET A 1 9.73 -23.95 7.72
C MET A 1 9.39 -22.73 6.86
N VAL A 2 8.69 -22.91 5.73
CA VAL A 2 8.48 -21.82 4.76
C VAL A 2 7.11 -21.16 4.92
N ILE A 3 6.13 -21.90 5.44
CA ILE A 3 4.82 -21.34 5.80
C ILE A 3 4.93 -20.49 7.07
N SER A 4 4.59 -19.21 6.94
CA SER A 4 4.48 -18.30 8.06
C SER A 4 3.16 -18.54 8.80
N LEU A 5 3.26 -18.98 10.06
CA LEU A 5 2.13 -19.13 10.98
C LEU A 5 2.11 -18.06 12.09
N ASN A 6 3.24 -17.36 12.28
CA ASN A 6 3.47 -16.37 13.33
C ASN A 6 4.18 -15.15 12.73
N GLN A 7 4.12 -14.00 13.41
CA GLN A 7 5.02 -12.89 13.09
C GLN A 7 6.32 -13.01 13.87
N GLY A 8 7.41 -13.36 13.19
CA GLY A 8 8.74 -13.42 13.80
C GLY A 8 8.86 -14.36 15.00
N GLY A 9 7.96 -15.35 15.15
CA GLY A 9 7.99 -16.31 16.24
C GLY A 9 7.38 -15.84 17.58
N ILE A 10 6.75 -14.66 17.65
CA ILE A 10 6.18 -14.11 18.90
C ILE A 10 4.64 -14.23 18.89
N LYS A 11 4.06 -14.71 19.99
CA LYS A 11 2.60 -14.68 20.25
C LYS A 11 2.17 -13.26 20.66
N THR A 12 1.83 -12.43 19.68
CA THR A 12 1.08 -11.18 19.84
C THR A 12 -0.02 -11.15 18.76
N ASP A 13 -1.00 -10.25 18.85
CA ASP A 13 -1.93 -9.97 17.72
C ASP A 13 -1.17 -9.57 16.43
N GLY A 14 0.13 -9.25 16.56
CA GLY A 14 1.05 -8.89 15.50
C GLY A 14 0.66 -7.60 14.79
N ARG A 15 -0.29 -6.85 15.33
CA ARG A 15 -0.93 -5.77 14.59
C ARG A 15 -0.08 -4.52 14.62
N GLY A 16 0.49 -4.19 15.78
CA GLY A 16 1.50 -3.13 15.91
C GLY A 16 2.75 -3.43 15.07
N LEU A 17 3.26 -4.67 15.12
CA LEU A 17 4.42 -5.06 14.32
C LEU A 17 4.13 -5.00 12.81
N ARG A 18 2.94 -5.44 12.35
CA ARG A 18 2.50 -5.24 10.95
C ARG A 18 2.47 -3.77 10.56
N ALA A 19 1.82 -2.95 11.37
CA ALA A 19 1.73 -1.51 11.11
C ALA A 19 3.12 -0.89 10.97
N ALA A 20 4.03 -1.20 11.90
CA ALA A 20 5.42 -0.73 11.86
C ALA A 20 6.18 -1.22 10.61
N ASN A 21 6.01 -2.48 10.20
CA ASN A 21 6.66 -3.02 9.01
C ASN A 21 6.14 -2.37 7.72
N ILE A 22 4.82 -2.19 7.59
CA ILE A 22 4.19 -1.52 6.43
C ILE A 22 4.63 -0.06 6.37
N PHE A 23 4.58 0.64 7.51
CA PHE A 23 5.03 2.02 7.63
C PHE A 23 6.52 2.17 7.26
N THR A 24 7.38 1.28 7.74
CA THR A 24 8.81 1.27 7.39
C THR A 24 9.01 1.11 5.88
N ARG A 25 8.30 0.18 5.23
CA ARG A 25 8.34 0.02 3.76
C ARG A 25 7.92 1.30 3.05
N GLN A 26 6.87 1.96 3.54
CA GLN A 26 6.37 3.19 2.96
C GLN A 26 7.37 4.34 3.09
N VAL A 27 8.01 4.50 4.27
CA VAL A 27 9.08 5.50 4.49
C VAL A 27 10.26 5.29 3.54
N LEU A 28 10.68 4.03 3.32
CA LEU A 28 11.74 3.72 2.36
C LEU A 28 11.32 4.09 0.92
N THR A 29 10.07 3.85 0.56
CA THR A 29 9.53 4.22 -0.77
C THR A 29 9.48 5.74 -0.93
N ALA A 30 9.05 6.47 0.10
CA ALA A 30 9.05 7.93 0.12
C ALA A 30 10.47 8.51 0.05
N HIS A 31 11.44 7.88 0.71
CA HIS A 31 12.84 8.25 0.60
C HIS A 31 13.34 8.15 -0.85
N SER A 32 13.05 7.05 -1.54
CA SER A 32 13.38 6.87 -2.96
C SER A 32 12.70 7.91 -3.84
N LEU A 33 11.41 8.20 -3.61
CA LEU A 33 10.68 9.21 -4.35
C LEU A 33 11.33 10.59 -4.20
N ASN A 34 11.66 10.99 -2.98
CA ASN A 34 12.32 12.26 -2.69
C ASN A 34 13.67 12.43 -3.41
N LYS A 35 14.40 11.32 -3.65
CA LYS A 35 15.66 11.35 -4.41
C LYS A 35 15.48 11.52 -5.92
N LEU A 36 14.29 11.22 -6.44
CA LEU A 36 13.96 11.33 -7.86
C LEU A 36 13.36 12.67 -8.24
N LEU A 37 12.86 13.43 -7.26
CA LEU A 37 12.30 14.75 -7.53
C LEU A 37 13.38 15.65 -8.14
N PRO A 38 13.05 16.43 -9.17
CA PRO A 38 13.98 17.38 -9.76
C PRO A 38 14.35 18.40 -8.68
N VAL A 39 15.58 18.32 -8.17
CA VAL A 39 16.11 19.29 -7.24
C VAL A 39 16.67 20.44 -8.06
N LEU A 40 15.89 21.51 -8.21
CA LEU A 40 16.40 22.76 -8.75
C LEU A 40 17.33 23.38 -7.71
N ARG A 41 18.65 23.12 -7.78
CA ARG A 41 19.61 23.84 -6.94
C ARG A 41 19.84 25.22 -7.56
N ASN A 42 20.28 26.18 -6.75
CA ASN A 42 20.61 27.51 -7.24
C ASN A 42 21.64 27.41 -8.39
N GLY A 43 21.23 27.80 -9.60
CA GLY A 43 22.06 27.77 -10.81
C GLY A 43 21.81 26.58 -11.74
N ASP A 44 20.97 25.61 -11.36
CA ASP A 44 20.52 24.56 -12.28
C ASP A 44 19.46 25.13 -13.24
N ASP A 45 19.61 24.83 -14.52
CA ASP A 45 18.59 25.12 -15.53
C ASP A 45 17.42 24.15 -15.35
N PRO A 46 16.20 24.63 -15.03
CA PRO A 46 15.02 23.79 -14.90
C PRO A 46 14.73 22.95 -16.16
N ASP A 47 15.10 23.46 -17.34
CA ASP A 47 14.89 22.77 -18.62
C ASP A 47 15.86 21.60 -18.84
N MET A 48 16.93 21.53 -18.03
CA MET A 48 17.93 20.46 -18.05
C MET A 48 17.65 19.38 -16.97
N ALA A 49 16.68 19.59 -16.09
CA ALA A 49 16.27 18.61 -15.10
C ALA A 49 15.41 17.50 -15.74
N VAL A 50 15.70 16.24 -15.39
CA VAL A 50 14.90 15.10 -15.86
C VAL A 50 13.69 14.91 -14.94
N TRP A 51 12.49 15.07 -15.49
CA TRP A 51 11.22 14.76 -14.86
C TRP A 51 10.79 13.34 -15.21
N ASP A 52 11.23 12.37 -14.40
CA ASP A 52 10.85 10.97 -14.56
C ASP A 52 9.42 10.73 -14.03
N LEU A 53 8.42 11.19 -14.78
CA LEU A 53 7.03 11.09 -14.39
C LEU A 53 6.58 9.64 -14.15
N THR A 54 7.02 8.69 -14.98
CA THR A 54 6.55 7.30 -14.88
C THR A 54 7.05 6.66 -13.60
N THR A 55 8.30 6.94 -13.19
CA THR A 55 8.82 6.50 -11.89
C THR A 55 8.19 7.26 -10.72
N ILE A 56 7.95 8.58 -10.86
CA ILE A 56 7.22 9.36 -9.85
C ILE A 56 5.82 8.75 -9.62
N ALA A 57 5.08 8.45 -10.69
CA ALA A 57 3.76 7.84 -10.62
C ALA A 57 3.81 6.42 -10.02
N LEU A 58 4.82 5.62 -10.39
CA LEU A 58 5.05 4.28 -9.84
C LEU A 58 5.24 4.31 -8.32
N LEU A 59 6.12 5.18 -7.83
CA LEU A 59 6.39 5.28 -6.40
C LEU A 59 5.21 5.90 -5.64
N SER A 60 4.54 6.88 -6.22
CA SER A 60 3.33 7.48 -5.64
C SER A 60 2.22 6.45 -5.49
N ARG A 61 2.03 5.57 -6.49
CA ARG A 61 1.11 4.44 -6.42
C ARG A 61 1.48 3.47 -5.30
N SER A 62 2.76 3.11 -5.20
CA SER A 62 3.25 2.23 -4.12
C SER A 62 3.01 2.83 -2.74
N ILE A 63 3.15 4.15 -2.58
CA ILE A 63 2.85 4.85 -1.32
C ILE A 63 1.36 4.81 -1.00
N MET A 64 0.49 5.03 -1.98
CA MET A 64 -0.97 4.94 -1.83
C MET A 64 -1.41 3.51 -1.46
N GLU A 65 -0.92 2.49 -2.17
CA GLU A 65 -1.23 1.08 -1.88
C GLU A 65 -0.67 0.64 -0.53
N ASN A 66 0.49 1.17 -0.12
CA ASN A 66 1.01 0.99 1.25
C ASN A 66 0.08 1.58 2.30
N PHE A 67 -0.47 2.77 2.06
CA PHE A 67 -1.40 3.39 3.00
C PHE A 67 -2.69 2.57 3.12
N GLN A 68 -3.23 2.07 2.01
CA GLN A 68 -4.36 1.11 2.05
C GLN A 68 -4.04 -0.12 2.91
N ALA A 69 -2.85 -0.69 2.73
CA ALA A 69 -2.41 -1.84 3.50
C ALA A 69 -2.21 -1.50 4.98
N LEU A 70 -1.67 -0.32 5.30
CA LEU A 70 -1.50 0.16 6.67
C LEU A 70 -2.86 0.31 7.35
N PHE A 71 -3.79 1.03 6.70
CA PHE A 71 -5.16 1.20 7.16
C PHE A 71 -5.82 -0.14 7.46
N PHE A 72 -5.84 -1.04 6.47
CA PHE A 72 -6.52 -2.31 6.57
C PHE A 72 -5.88 -3.28 7.57
N TYR A 73 -4.55 -3.44 7.57
CA TYR A 73 -3.89 -4.45 8.40
C TYR A 73 -3.38 -3.96 9.75
N GLY A 74 -3.28 -2.65 9.93
CA GLY A 74 -2.57 -2.02 11.04
C GLY A 74 -3.47 -1.16 11.91
N THR A 75 -4.16 -0.19 11.32
CA THR A 75 -4.55 1.04 12.05
C THR A 75 -6.06 1.26 12.16
N GLU A 76 -6.90 0.77 11.23
CA GLU A 76 -8.36 0.97 11.28
C GLU A 76 -8.99 0.45 12.58
N ILE A 77 -9.77 1.25 13.31
CA ILE A 77 -10.40 0.79 14.57
C ILE A 77 -11.50 -0.24 14.24
N ILE A 78 -11.25 -1.50 14.60
CA ILE A 78 -12.08 -2.68 14.31
C ILE A 78 -12.05 -3.64 15.49
N SER A 79 -12.93 -4.65 15.49
CA SER A 79 -12.92 -5.68 16.52
C SER A 79 -11.68 -6.59 16.41
N GLU A 80 -11.32 -7.25 17.51
CA GLU A 80 -10.19 -8.19 17.53
C GLU A 80 -10.43 -9.38 16.60
N GLU A 81 -11.68 -9.82 16.49
CA GLU A 81 -12.09 -10.91 15.59
C GLU A 81 -11.92 -10.50 14.12
N GLU A 82 -12.24 -9.24 13.76
CA GLU A 82 -11.97 -8.73 12.40
C GLU A 82 -10.46 -8.66 12.15
N ALA A 83 -9.69 -8.19 13.13
CA ALA A 83 -8.24 -8.07 13.02
C ALA A 83 -7.56 -9.44 12.84
N ASP A 84 -8.02 -10.49 13.53
CA ASP A 84 -7.53 -11.86 13.39
C ASP A 84 -7.86 -12.44 12.00
N LEU A 85 -9.08 -12.24 11.51
CA LEU A 85 -9.45 -12.64 10.15
C LEU A 85 -8.54 -11.98 9.11
N ARG A 86 -8.30 -10.67 9.22
CA ARG A 86 -7.39 -9.93 8.31
C ARG A 86 -5.97 -10.49 8.38
N PHE A 87 -5.48 -10.85 9.57
CA PHE A 87 -4.19 -11.51 9.70
C PHE A 87 -4.12 -12.83 8.93
N HIS A 88 -5.14 -13.69 9.05
CA HIS A 88 -5.21 -14.94 8.31
C HIS A 88 -5.27 -14.74 6.79
N ILE A 89 -6.00 -13.73 6.32
CA ILE A 89 -6.03 -13.36 4.90
C ILE A 89 -4.63 -12.98 4.41
N LEU A 90 -3.92 -12.11 5.15
CA LEU A 90 -2.56 -11.69 4.81
C LEU A 90 -1.58 -12.88 4.73
N GLN A 91 -1.61 -13.78 5.72
CA GLN A 91 -0.73 -14.95 5.72
C GLN A 91 -1.02 -15.87 4.53
N LYS A 92 -2.29 -16.11 4.25
CA LYS A 92 -2.71 -16.95 3.12
C LYS A 92 -2.27 -16.35 1.79
N ASP A 93 -2.51 -15.05 1.57
CA ASP A 93 -2.11 -14.35 0.34
C ASP A 93 -0.59 -14.41 0.12
N ARG A 94 0.20 -14.10 1.15
CA ARG A 94 1.67 -14.25 1.12
C ARG A 94 2.08 -15.65 0.68
N ASN A 95 1.49 -16.68 1.28
CA ASN A 95 1.86 -18.06 1.00
C ASN A 95 1.41 -18.51 -0.40
N TYR A 96 0.27 -18.04 -0.91
CA TYR A 96 -0.12 -18.26 -2.31
C TYR A 96 0.89 -17.63 -3.27
N LYS A 97 1.21 -16.35 -3.08
CA LYS A 97 2.17 -15.63 -3.95
C LYS A 97 3.54 -16.31 -3.96
N TRP A 98 4.04 -16.75 -2.80
CA TRP A 98 5.28 -17.50 -2.70
C TRP A 98 5.23 -18.85 -3.43
N ARG A 99 4.17 -19.63 -3.22
CA ARG A 99 3.97 -20.90 -3.91
C ARG A 99 3.89 -20.71 -5.42
N ASP A 100 3.11 -19.74 -5.89
CA ASP A 100 2.89 -19.51 -7.33
C ASP A 100 4.18 -19.09 -8.05
N ILE A 101 5.06 -18.30 -7.40
CA ILE A 101 6.39 -17.96 -7.94
C ILE A 101 7.25 -19.23 -8.09
N ARG A 102 7.28 -20.09 -7.07
CA ARG A 102 8.12 -21.30 -7.07
C ARG A 102 7.64 -22.37 -8.03
N VAL A 103 6.32 -22.54 -8.14
CA VAL A 103 5.70 -23.39 -9.17
C VAL A 103 6.10 -22.92 -10.57
N LYS A 104 6.06 -21.61 -10.83
CA LYS A 104 6.50 -21.03 -12.12
C LYS A 104 8.01 -21.13 -12.36
N ALA A 105 8.79 -21.34 -11.30
CA ALA A 105 10.23 -21.56 -11.37
C ALA A 105 10.60 -23.04 -11.49
N ASP A 106 9.61 -23.93 -11.70
CA ASP A 106 9.78 -25.38 -11.83
C ASP A 106 10.47 -26.03 -10.61
N GLU A 107 10.21 -25.52 -9.39
CA GLU A 107 10.72 -26.15 -8.16
C GLU A 107 10.11 -27.55 -7.95
N PRO A 108 10.87 -28.53 -7.43
CA PRO A 108 10.38 -29.89 -7.22
C PRO A 108 9.16 -29.95 -6.30
N VAL A 109 8.19 -30.80 -6.63
CA VAL A 109 6.90 -30.92 -5.93
C VAL A 109 7.07 -31.20 -4.43
N GLU A 110 8.10 -31.97 -4.07
CA GLU A 110 8.44 -32.33 -2.68
C GLU A 110 8.78 -31.08 -1.85
N THR A 111 9.35 -30.05 -2.46
CA THR A 111 9.66 -28.78 -1.79
C THR A 111 8.44 -27.89 -1.60
N LEU A 112 7.33 -28.22 -2.26
CA LEU A 112 6.08 -27.45 -2.28
C LEU A 112 4.93 -28.14 -1.55
N GLU A 113 5.13 -29.38 -1.09
CA GLU A 113 4.10 -30.18 -0.42
C GLU A 113 3.50 -29.45 0.79
N GLU A 114 4.33 -28.72 1.56
CA GLU A 114 3.86 -27.92 2.69
C GLU A 114 2.82 -26.88 2.26
N PHE A 115 2.98 -26.24 1.09
CA PHE A 115 2.03 -25.26 0.56
C PHE A 115 0.73 -25.91 0.11
N THR A 116 0.76 -27.14 -0.42
CA THR A 116 -0.45 -27.83 -0.87
C THR A 116 -1.40 -28.08 0.29
N THR A 117 -0.90 -28.66 1.37
CA THR A 117 -1.71 -28.97 2.57
C THR A 117 -1.98 -27.70 3.38
N GLY A 118 -0.96 -26.87 3.62
CA GLY A 118 -1.07 -25.68 4.47
C GLY A 118 -2.00 -24.61 3.90
N LEU A 119 -2.08 -24.43 2.58
CA LEU A 119 -2.99 -23.44 1.99
C LEU A 119 -4.46 -23.88 2.04
N LEU A 120 -4.74 -25.18 1.97
CA LEU A 120 -6.10 -25.71 2.20
C LEU A 120 -6.53 -25.45 3.65
N GLU A 121 -5.66 -25.71 4.61
CA GLU A 121 -5.93 -25.40 6.03
C GLU A 121 -6.14 -23.90 6.27
N GLN A 122 -5.30 -23.04 5.71
CA GLN A 122 -5.44 -21.59 5.84
C GLN A 122 -6.74 -21.09 5.22
N GLN A 123 -7.16 -21.64 4.08
CA GLN A 123 -8.45 -21.33 3.48
C GLN A 123 -9.62 -21.78 4.37
N ALA A 124 -9.54 -22.97 4.96
CA ALA A 124 -10.54 -23.47 5.90
C ALA A 124 -10.64 -22.58 7.15
N ARG A 125 -9.50 -22.13 7.71
CA ARG A 125 -9.46 -21.20 8.86
C ARG A 125 -10.19 -19.90 8.55
N ILE A 126 -9.99 -19.30 7.38
CA ILE A 126 -10.68 -18.06 6.97
C ILE A 126 -12.18 -18.28 6.83
N VAL A 127 -12.62 -19.36 6.15
CA VAL A 127 -14.05 -19.59 5.87
C VAL A 127 -14.82 -19.96 7.14
N ASN A 128 -14.17 -20.64 8.08
CA ASN A 128 -14.75 -21.03 9.36
C ASN A 128 -14.54 -20.00 10.47
N HIS A 129 -13.89 -18.87 10.18
CA HIS A 129 -13.65 -17.81 11.16
C HIS A 129 -14.97 -17.15 11.58
N GLU A 130 -15.11 -16.79 12.86
CA GLU A 130 -16.35 -16.22 13.40
C GLU A 130 -16.80 -14.96 12.67
N PHE A 131 -15.86 -14.03 12.44
CA PHE A 131 -16.11 -12.80 11.71
C PHE A 131 -16.43 -13.03 10.22
N TYR A 132 -16.06 -14.17 9.62
CA TYR A 132 -16.33 -14.41 8.20
C TYR A 132 -17.83 -14.39 7.88
N SER A 133 -18.67 -14.79 8.84
CA SER A 133 -20.13 -14.77 8.70
C SER A 133 -20.68 -13.36 8.46
N SER A 134 -20.08 -12.32 9.06
CA SER A 134 -20.50 -10.91 8.96
C SER A 134 -20.19 -10.29 7.58
N LEU A 135 -19.26 -10.89 6.82
CA LEU A 135 -18.87 -10.37 5.52
C LEU A 135 -20.01 -10.45 4.50
N SER A 136 -20.08 -9.43 3.65
CA SER A 136 -21.02 -9.39 2.52
C SER A 136 -20.73 -10.49 1.50
N LYS A 137 -21.71 -10.80 0.65
CA LYS A 137 -21.51 -11.76 -0.46
C LYS A 137 -20.37 -11.33 -1.39
N GLY A 138 -20.24 -10.03 -1.64
CA GLY A 138 -19.16 -9.46 -2.46
C GLY A 138 -17.79 -9.67 -1.84
N GLN A 139 -17.65 -9.36 -0.55
CA GLN A 139 -16.42 -9.57 0.22
C GLN A 139 -16.02 -11.06 0.27
N LYS A 140 -16.98 -11.95 0.54
CA LYS A 140 -16.76 -13.42 0.52
C LYS A 140 -16.30 -13.90 -0.85
N ASN A 141 -16.90 -13.39 -1.93
CA ASN A 141 -16.48 -13.72 -3.29
C ASN A 141 -15.08 -13.19 -3.61
N SER A 142 -14.74 -11.99 -3.16
CA SER A 142 -13.40 -11.40 -3.29
C SER A 142 -12.33 -12.31 -2.65
N LEU A 143 -12.57 -12.78 -1.43
CA LEU A 143 -11.67 -13.70 -0.72
C LEU A 143 -11.54 -15.08 -1.40
N LYS A 144 -12.64 -15.61 -1.94
CA LYS A 144 -12.62 -16.84 -2.75
C LYS A 144 -11.77 -16.68 -4.02
N ASN A 145 -11.83 -15.50 -4.64
CA ASN A 145 -11.03 -15.13 -5.81
C ASN A 145 -9.61 -14.70 -5.46
N ARG A 146 -9.12 -15.05 -4.26
CA ARG A 146 -7.75 -14.79 -3.79
C ARG A 146 -7.39 -13.30 -3.71
N SER A 147 -8.37 -12.42 -3.47
CA SER A 147 -8.04 -11.03 -3.18
C SER A 147 -7.24 -10.94 -1.87
N GLU A 148 -6.24 -10.07 -1.89
CA GLU A 148 -5.42 -9.75 -0.72
C GLU A 148 -6.21 -8.99 0.34
N MET A 149 -7.25 -8.24 -0.01
CA MET A 149 -8.14 -7.56 0.94
C MET A 149 -9.58 -7.77 0.51
N TYR A 150 -10.52 -7.83 1.46
CA TYR A 150 -11.94 -7.95 1.12
C TYR A 150 -12.61 -6.62 0.80
N TYR A 151 -12.00 -5.49 1.15
CA TYR A 151 -12.49 -4.17 0.76
C TYR A 151 -12.28 -3.91 -0.73
N SER A 152 -13.36 -3.50 -1.37
CA SER A 152 -13.36 -2.80 -2.65
C SER A 152 -12.86 -1.36 -2.47
N LYS A 153 -12.52 -0.70 -3.58
CA LYS A 153 -12.14 0.72 -3.59
C LYS A 153 -13.22 1.62 -2.98
N ALA A 154 -14.49 1.36 -3.30
CA ALA A 154 -15.63 2.09 -2.73
C ALA A 154 -15.75 1.88 -1.21
N GLU A 155 -15.42 0.69 -0.69
CA GLU A 155 -15.38 0.46 0.76
C GLU A 155 -14.23 1.19 1.42
N PHE A 156 -13.07 1.30 0.77
CA PHE A 156 -11.98 2.16 1.25
C PHE A 156 -12.39 3.63 1.28
N GLU A 157 -12.98 4.14 0.20
CA GLU A 157 -13.49 5.53 0.09
C GLU A 157 -14.50 5.85 1.21
N ALA A 158 -15.40 4.91 1.52
CA ALA A 158 -16.39 5.09 2.57
C ALA A 158 -15.82 5.03 3.99
N ARG A 159 -14.65 4.41 4.20
CA ARG A 159 -14.06 4.16 5.52
C ARG A 159 -12.89 5.08 5.86
N CYS A 160 -12.20 5.59 4.86
CA CYS A 160 -11.03 6.44 5.02
C CYS A 160 -11.17 7.66 4.09
N PRO A 161 -11.48 8.85 4.64
CA PRO A 161 -11.64 10.08 3.84
C PRO A 161 -10.42 10.41 2.96
N ARG A 162 -9.20 10.09 3.44
CA ARG A 162 -7.96 10.27 2.65
C ARG A 162 -7.87 9.38 1.42
N LEU A 163 -8.75 8.39 1.29
CA LEU A 163 -8.87 7.53 0.13
C LEU A 163 -10.08 7.88 -0.75
N ALA A 164 -10.74 9.04 -0.56
CA ALA A 164 -12.00 9.42 -1.22
C ALA A 164 -12.00 9.38 -2.77
N ASN A 165 -10.83 9.36 -3.42
CA ASN A 165 -10.68 9.28 -4.88
C ASN A 165 -9.73 8.15 -5.31
N ILE A 166 -9.66 7.07 -4.54
CA ILE A 166 -8.68 6.01 -4.79
C ILE A 166 -8.94 5.27 -6.12
N GLY A 167 -10.20 5.19 -6.56
CA GLY A 167 -10.55 4.69 -7.89
C GLY A 167 -9.78 5.39 -9.01
N LEU A 168 -9.94 6.72 -9.06
CA LEU A 168 -9.32 7.60 -10.05
C LEU A 168 -7.79 7.61 -9.91
N SER A 169 -7.29 7.80 -8.69
CA SER A 169 -5.85 7.89 -8.41
C SER A 169 -5.14 6.61 -8.81
N HIS A 170 -5.67 5.44 -8.44
CA HIS A 170 -5.13 4.16 -8.85
C HIS A 170 -5.16 3.98 -10.38
N GLN A 171 -6.23 4.37 -11.05
CA GLN A 171 -6.33 4.23 -12.51
C GLN A 171 -5.29 5.09 -13.22
N LEU A 172 -5.18 6.38 -12.86
CA LEU A 172 -4.22 7.28 -13.48
C LEU A 172 -2.78 6.84 -13.21
N LEU A 173 -2.42 6.61 -11.95
CA LEU A 173 -1.07 6.20 -11.58
C LEU A 173 -0.69 4.86 -12.22
N SER A 174 -1.62 3.91 -12.34
CA SER A 174 -1.38 2.65 -13.05
C SER A 174 -1.13 2.85 -14.55
N ASN A 175 -1.84 3.76 -15.19
CA ASN A 175 -1.66 4.07 -16.61
C ASN A 175 -0.34 4.80 -16.91
N LEU A 176 0.20 5.52 -15.92
CA LEU A 176 1.50 6.20 -16.02
C LEU A 176 2.68 5.29 -15.64
N ALA A 177 2.51 4.41 -14.64
CA ALA A 177 3.59 3.58 -14.10
C ALA A 177 3.94 2.36 -14.97
N HIS A 178 2.96 1.79 -15.68
CA HIS A 178 3.18 0.67 -16.59
C HIS A 178 3.41 1.17 -18.01
N PRO A 179 4.06 0.38 -18.88
CA PRO A 179 4.19 0.69 -20.31
C PRO A 179 2.84 0.47 -21.03
N LEU A 180 1.83 1.24 -20.62
CA LEU A 180 0.50 1.30 -21.22
C LEU A 180 0.46 2.47 -22.21
N PRO A 181 -0.53 2.53 -23.12
CA PRO A 181 -0.58 3.56 -24.16
C PRO A 181 -0.44 4.98 -23.62
N LEU A 182 -1.07 5.28 -22.46
CA LEU A 182 -0.93 6.59 -21.84
C LEU A 182 0.50 6.92 -21.44
N ALA A 183 1.31 5.96 -20.99
CA ALA A 183 2.72 6.19 -20.66
C ALA A 183 3.61 6.23 -21.91
N ILE A 184 3.36 5.33 -22.88
CA ILE A 184 4.18 5.19 -24.10
C ILE A 184 4.00 6.39 -25.03
N GLU A 185 2.76 6.75 -25.36
CA GLU A 185 2.42 7.83 -26.30
C GLU A 185 2.75 9.22 -25.76
N ARG A 186 3.22 9.31 -24.50
CA ARG A 186 3.78 10.55 -23.96
C ARG A 186 5.19 10.82 -24.44
N ILE A 187 5.92 9.80 -24.88
CA ILE A 187 7.27 9.94 -25.41
C ILE A 187 7.12 10.35 -26.88
N ASP A 188 7.13 11.65 -27.15
CA ASP A 188 7.12 12.19 -28.51
C ASP A 188 8.31 13.16 -28.74
N GLU A 189 8.30 13.95 -29.82
CA GLU A 189 9.37 14.92 -30.09
C GLU A 189 9.39 16.11 -29.12
N LEU A 190 8.28 16.39 -28.44
CA LEU A 190 8.04 17.55 -27.57
C LEU A 190 7.76 17.16 -26.10
N LYS A 191 7.43 15.89 -25.81
CA LYS A 191 6.96 15.38 -24.51
C LYS A 191 7.67 14.08 -24.12
N GLY A 192 7.68 13.76 -22.82
CA GLY A 192 8.08 12.44 -22.32
C GLY A 192 9.56 12.06 -22.48
N ARG A 193 10.42 12.99 -22.93
CA ARG A 193 11.89 12.83 -22.94
C ARG A 193 12.56 13.18 -21.61
N GLY A 194 11.75 13.47 -20.59
CA GLY A 194 12.22 13.97 -19.29
C GLY A 194 12.34 15.50 -19.22
N THR A 195 12.21 16.22 -20.33
CA THR A 195 12.12 17.69 -20.31
C THR A 195 10.76 18.12 -19.74
N PRO A 196 10.72 19.09 -18.81
CA PRO A 196 9.46 19.57 -18.25
C PRO A 196 8.56 20.17 -19.34
N ASN A 197 7.28 19.80 -19.32
CA ASN A 197 6.22 20.54 -19.97
C ASN A 197 5.03 20.63 -19.01
N ASP A 198 4.12 21.57 -19.24
CA ASP A 198 3.00 21.83 -18.33
C ASP A 198 2.14 20.60 -18.03
N ALA A 199 1.91 19.73 -19.02
CA ALA A 199 1.11 18.53 -18.82
C ALA A 199 1.83 17.51 -17.92
N ASP A 200 3.14 17.34 -18.11
CA ASP A 200 3.98 16.42 -17.34
C ASP A 200 4.15 16.91 -15.91
N ILE A 201 4.36 18.21 -15.72
CA ILE A 201 4.44 18.85 -14.40
C ILE A 201 3.11 18.65 -13.65
N ASN A 202 1.97 18.90 -14.30
CA ASN A 202 0.66 18.74 -13.65
C ASN A 202 0.40 17.29 -13.21
N LEU A 203 0.81 16.30 -14.00
CA LEU A 203 0.67 14.89 -13.62
C LEU A 203 1.66 14.46 -12.54
N ALA A 204 2.86 15.04 -12.53
CA ALA A 204 3.81 14.86 -11.43
C ALA A 204 3.25 15.44 -10.14
N ILE A 205 2.72 16.67 -10.17
CA ILE A 205 2.05 17.30 -9.02
C ILE A 205 0.89 16.44 -8.52
N PHE A 206 0.02 15.96 -9.42
CA PHE A 206 -1.07 15.05 -9.03
C PHE A 206 -0.55 13.81 -8.31
N SER A 207 0.49 13.17 -8.86
CA SER A 207 1.09 11.98 -8.28
C SER A 207 1.67 12.26 -6.89
N LEU A 208 2.35 13.40 -6.73
CA LEU A 208 2.95 13.84 -5.47
C LEU A 208 1.90 14.19 -4.42
N ASN A 209 0.79 14.81 -4.82
CA ASN A 209 -0.30 15.10 -3.90
C ASN A 209 -0.89 13.80 -3.33
N VAL A 210 -1.18 12.81 -4.20
CA VAL A 210 -1.65 11.49 -3.75
C VAL A 210 -0.66 10.84 -2.77
N ALA A 211 0.64 10.86 -3.09
CA ALA A 211 1.67 10.31 -2.22
C ALA A 211 1.74 11.06 -0.89
N THR A 212 1.68 12.39 -0.91
CA THR A 212 1.77 13.26 0.26
C THR A 212 0.60 13.04 1.20
N ASP A 213 -0.64 13.03 0.67
CA ASP A 213 -1.85 12.80 1.48
C ASP A 213 -1.81 11.44 2.17
N CYS A 214 -1.37 10.40 1.46
CA CYS A 214 -1.21 9.07 2.01
C CYS A 214 -0.09 8.99 3.07
N LEU A 215 1.00 9.74 2.91
CA LEU A 215 2.08 9.81 3.91
C LEU A 215 1.64 10.54 5.18
N ILE A 216 0.93 11.66 5.04
CA ILE A 216 0.33 12.39 6.16
C ILE A 216 -0.63 11.45 6.91
N GLY A 217 -1.52 10.77 6.17
CA GLY A 217 -2.45 9.78 6.74
C GLY A 217 -1.71 8.69 7.52
N SER A 218 -0.66 8.11 6.96
CA SER A 218 0.14 7.10 7.64
C SER A 218 0.79 7.60 8.93
N ILE A 219 1.33 8.83 8.93
CA ILE A 219 1.96 9.43 10.13
C ILE A 219 0.91 9.63 11.22
N GLU A 220 -0.25 10.16 10.88
CA GLU A 220 -1.34 10.37 11.83
C GLU A 220 -1.85 9.05 12.41
N GLU A 221 -2.11 8.06 11.55
CA GLU A 221 -2.61 6.75 11.99
C GLU A 221 -1.60 6.01 12.87
N MET A 222 -0.31 6.07 12.54
CA MET A 222 0.76 5.54 13.39
C MET A 222 0.85 6.32 14.70
N GLY A 223 0.74 7.64 14.64
CA GLY A 223 0.74 8.51 15.82
C GLY A 223 -0.38 8.17 16.79
N ILE A 224 -1.59 7.92 16.27
CA ILE A 224 -2.74 7.45 17.05
C ILE A 224 -2.48 6.05 17.60
N LYS A 225 -2.08 5.10 16.75
CA LYS A 225 -1.89 3.68 17.11
C LYS A 225 -0.82 3.49 18.19
N PHE A 226 0.23 4.30 18.17
CA PHE A 226 1.35 4.23 19.11
C PHE A 226 1.36 5.37 20.12
N ALA A 227 0.24 6.10 20.28
CA ALA A 227 0.17 7.28 21.15
C ALA A 227 0.63 7.02 22.59
N ASP A 228 0.44 5.80 23.11
CA ASP A 228 0.85 5.41 24.46
C ASP A 228 2.32 4.98 24.56
N ASN A 229 2.94 4.61 23.44
CA ASN A 229 4.36 4.24 23.34
C ASN A 229 5.25 5.43 22.95
N ILE A 230 4.65 6.42 22.32
CA ILE A 230 5.26 7.68 21.94
C ILE A 230 5.22 8.57 23.19
N GLY A 231 6.37 8.79 23.82
CA GLY A 231 6.46 9.60 25.04
C GLY A 231 5.73 10.95 24.90
N VAL A 232 5.25 11.48 26.03
CA VAL A 232 4.44 12.72 26.15
C VAL A 232 4.87 13.87 25.19
N PRO A 233 6.16 14.15 24.95
CA PRO A 233 6.59 15.26 24.08
C PRO A 233 6.19 15.15 22.59
N TYR A 234 5.99 13.94 22.07
CA TYR A 234 5.68 13.72 20.66
C TYR A 234 4.16 13.65 20.38
N ARG A 235 3.35 13.46 21.44
CA ARG A 235 1.89 13.42 21.35
C ARG A 235 1.33 14.80 20.94
N SER A 236 1.93 15.90 21.40
CA SER A 236 1.57 17.26 20.99
C SER A 236 1.91 17.55 19.52
N LEU A 237 3.03 17.02 19.01
CA LEU A 237 3.43 17.18 17.61
C LEU A 237 2.46 16.48 16.65
N ILE A 238 2.02 15.26 16.99
CA ILE A 238 1.01 14.52 16.20
C ILE A 238 -0.33 15.26 16.17
N GLN A 239 -0.76 15.82 17.31
CA GLN A 239 -1.99 16.61 17.39
C GLN A 239 -1.92 17.93 16.60
N GLU A 240 -0.72 18.47 16.41
CA GLU A 240 -0.48 19.64 15.57
C GLU A 240 -0.50 19.26 14.09
N LEU A 241 0.11 18.12 13.71
CA LEU A 241 0.07 17.59 12.35
C LEU A 241 -1.35 17.22 11.89
N ALA A 242 -2.17 16.65 12.76
CA ALA A 242 -3.58 16.32 12.47
C ALA A 242 -4.48 17.56 12.27
N LYS A 243 -3.97 18.77 12.55
CA LYS A 243 -4.65 20.05 12.29
C LYS A 243 -4.20 20.72 11.00
N TYR A 244 -3.29 20.11 10.24
CA TYR A 244 -2.93 20.64 8.93
C TYR A 244 -4.18 20.61 8.03
N PRO A 245 -4.50 21.74 7.37
CA PRO A 245 -5.66 21.80 6.49
C PRO A 245 -5.49 20.77 5.37
N GLU A 246 -6.61 20.16 4.96
CA GLU A 246 -6.67 19.37 3.73
C GLU A 246 -6.09 20.22 2.60
N LEU A 247 -5.13 19.67 1.84
CA LEU A 247 -4.59 20.32 0.65
C LEU A 247 -5.72 20.37 -0.39
N THR A 248 -6.46 21.48 -0.38
CA THR A 248 -7.48 21.83 -1.38
C THR A 248 -6.87 22.07 -2.75
#